data_AF-A0A914N521-F1
#
_entry.id   AF-A0A914N521-F1
#
_cell.length_a   1.000
_cell.length_b   1.000
_cell.length_c   1.000
_cell.angle_alpha   90.00
_cell.angle_beta   90.00
_cell.angle_gamma   90.00
#
_symmetry.space_group_name_H-M   'P 1'
#
loop_
_entity.id
_entity.type
_entity.pdbx_description
1 polymer ?
#
loop_
_entity_poly.entity_id
_entity_poly.type
_entity_poly.pdbx_seq_one_letter_code
_entity_poly.pdbx_strand_id
1 'polypeptide(L)'
;MTDAYEEGKKAAADGNTHGNNLMNSLVRASQAESKEASSQGGLTEQEIYGNIFVFNFAGHDTTANTLAFGISMIATRPDVQDWIAEEINEVFGDQDPETSNYAEIFPRLKRCLAVT
;
A
#
# COMPACT_ATOMS: atom_id res chain seq x y z
N MET A 1 -3.74 15.76 -7.93
CA MET A 1 -2.41 15.11 -8.17
C MET A 1 -1.33 16.16 -8.40
N THR A 2 -1.56 17.14 -9.27
CA THR A 2 -0.63 18.27 -9.52
C THR A 2 -0.36 19.11 -8.27
N ASP A 3 -1.40 19.40 -7.47
CA ASP A 3 -1.25 20.20 -6.24
C ASP A 3 -0.38 19.49 -5.18
N ALA A 4 -0.59 18.18 -5.01
CA ALA A 4 0.19 17.36 -4.09
C ALA A 4 1.66 17.24 -4.51
N TYR A 5 1.95 17.23 -5.82
CA TYR A 5 3.32 17.24 -6.33
C TYR A 5 4.02 18.57 -6.06
N GLU A 6 3.35 19.70 -6.31
CA GLU A 6 3.90 21.03 -6.03
C GLU A 6 4.11 21.27 -4.53
N GLU A 7 3.22 20.78 -3.68
CA GLU A 7 3.42 20.75 -2.23
C GLU A 7 4.62 19.88 -1.83
N GLY A 8 4.75 18.68 -2.41
CA GLY A 8 5.90 17.80 -2.18
C GLY A 8 7.23 18.43 -2.60
N LYS A 9 7.25 19.17 -3.72
CA LYS A 9 8.43 19.89 -4.23
C LYS A 9 8.81 21.06 -3.32
N LYS A 10 7.85 21.85 -2.87
CA LYS A 10 8.10 22.94 -1.90
C LYS A 10 8.59 22.41 -0.56
N ALA A 11 7.94 21.37 -0.03
CA ALA A 11 8.35 20.74 1.22
C ALA A 11 9.78 20.14 1.15
N ALA A 12 10.16 19.58 -0.01
CA ALA A 12 11.51 19.10 -0.27
C ALA A 12 12.54 20.24 -0.36
N ALA A 13 12.19 21.37 -0.99
CA ALA A 13 13.04 22.55 -1.08
C ALA A 13 13.27 23.23 0.28
N ASP A 14 12.24 23.26 1.13
CA ASP A 14 12.28 23.87 2.47
C ASP A 14 12.94 22.97 3.53
N GLY A 15 13.44 21.79 3.14
CA GLY A 15 14.04 20.80 4.06
C GLY A 15 13.06 20.16 5.04
N ASN A 16 11.77 20.40 4.88
CA ASN A 16 10.70 19.88 5.75
C ASN A 16 9.97 18.72 5.08
N THR A 17 10.67 17.61 4.85
CA THR A 17 10.06 16.39 4.31
C THR A 17 9.37 15.59 5.42
N HIS A 18 8.29 16.12 6.00
CA HIS A 18 7.58 15.48 7.12
C HIS A 18 6.57 14.39 6.71
N GLY A 19 6.51 14.00 5.43
CA GLY A 19 5.60 12.94 4.95
C GLY A 19 6.34 11.78 4.32
N ASN A 20 6.41 10.63 4.98
CA ASN A 20 6.88 9.37 4.39
C ASN A 20 5.80 8.79 3.48
N ASN A 21 5.71 9.26 2.24
CA ASN A 21 4.80 8.71 1.24
C ASN A 21 5.52 8.49 -0.10
N LEU A 22 4.91 7.71 -0.99
CA LEU A 22 5.50 7.33 -2.27
C LEU A 22 5.88 8.55 -3.12
N MET A 23 5.01 9.57 -3.19
CA MET A 23 5.26 10.79 -3.96
C MET A 23 6.51 11.52 -3.45
N ASN A 24 6.63 11.71 -2.14
CA ASN A 24 7.79 12.36 -1.53
C ASN A 24 9.07 11.54 -1.71
N SER A 25 8.98 10.20 -1.72
CA SER A 25 10.11 9.33 -2.04
C SER A 25 10.58 9.48 -3.50
N LEU A 26 9.65 9.57 -4.45
CA LEU A 26 9.95 9.80 -5.87
C LEU A 26 10.57 11.20 -6.09
N VAL A 27 10.03 12.23 -5.43
CA VAL A 27 10.59 13.59 -5.48
C VAL A 27 12.00 13.63 -4.88
N ARG A 28 12.23 12.96 -3.74
CA ARG A 28 13.57 12.83 -3.15
C ARG A 28 14.56 12.12 -4.08
N ALA A 29 14.14 11.03 -4.72
CA ALA A 29 14.96 10.30 -5.69
C ALA A 29 15.35 11.18 -6.89
N SER A 30 14.45 12.04 -7.35
CA SER A 30 14.73 13.02 -8.42
C SER A 30 15.73 14.11 -7.99
N GLN A 31 15.67 14.58 -6.73
CA GLN A 31 16.50 15.69 -6.24
C GLN A 31 17.89 15.27 -5.71
N ALA A 32 18.05 14.03 -5.22
CA ALA A 32 19.29 13.57 -4.57
C ALA A 32 20.51 13.58 -5.50
N GLU A 33 20.34 13.40 -6.80
CA GLU A 33 21.44 13.34 -7.76
C GLU A 33 21.79 14.68 -8.41
N SER A 34 20.96 15.72 -8.26
CA SER A 34 21.26 17.08 -8.76
C SER A 34 22.53 17.70 -8.14
N LYS A 35 23.08 17.09 -7.07
CA LYS A 35 24.27 17.54 -6.34
C LYS A 35 25.56 16.76 -6.70
N GLU A 36 25.48 15.65 -7.42
CA GLU A 36 26.66 14.85 -7.82
C GLU A 36 26.81 14.83 -9.35
N ALA A 37 27.80 15.56 -9.86
CA ALA A 37 27.97 15.86 -11.29
C ALA A 37 28.43 14.67 -12.18
N SER A 38 28.24 13.41 -11.77
CA SER A 38 28.80 12.25 -12.48
C SER A 38 27.94 10.98 -12.59
N SER A 39 26.65 10.97 -12.26
CA SER A 39 25.76 9.85 -12.59
C SER A 39 24.66 10.25 -13.58
N GLN A 40 24.43 9.43 -14.59
CA GLN A 40 23.19 9.46 -15.37
C GLN A 40 22.03 8.98 -14.48
N GLY A 41 20.93 9.74 -14.35
CA GLY A 41 19.60 9.12 -14.19
C GLY A 41 18.78 9.40 -12.94
N GLY A 42 18.38 10.65 -12.71
CA GLY A 42 17.21 10.98 -11.88
C GLY A 42 15.89 10.91 -12.65
N LEU A 43 14.78 10.61 -11.97
CA LEU A 43 13.44 10.65 -12.60
C LEU A 43 13.05 12.07 -12.99
N THR A 44 12.61 12.25 -14.23
CA THR A 44 11.97 13.47 -14.72
C THR A 44 10.59 13.68 -14.08
N GLU A 45 10.07 14.91 -14.12
CA GLU A 45 8.73 15.20 -13.59
C GLU A 45 7.66 14.33 -14.28
N GLN A 46 7.79 14.13 -15.59
CA GLN A 46 6.88 13.29 -16.38
C GLN A 46 6.93 11.83 -15.92
N GLU A 47 8.12 11.31 -15.62
CA GLU A 47 8.27 9.95 -15.08
C GLU A 47 7.68 9.85 -13.66
N ILE A 48 7.83 10.87 -12.81
CA ILE A 48 7.20 10.88 -11.47
C ILE A 48 5.68 10.82 -11.61
N TYR A 49 5.07 11.67 -12.44
CA TYR A 49 3.63 11.66 -12.67
C TYR A 49 3.15 10.32 -13.27
N GLY A 50 3.88 9.80 -14.26
CA GLY A 50 3.57 8.52 -14.89
C GLY A 50 3.61 7.37 -13.90
N ASN A 51 4.65 7.27 -13.08
CA ASN A 51 4.77 6.23 -12.06
C ASN A 51 3.65 6.33 -11.01
N ILE A 52 3.38 7.53 -10.48
CA ILE A 52 2.30 7.73 -9.52
C ILE A 52 0.95 7.33 -10.12
N PHE A 53 0.67 7.72 -11.37
CA PHE A 53 -0.54 7.32 -12.06
C PHE A 53 -0.65 5.80 -12.19
N VAL A 54 0.41 5.13 -12.66
CA VAL A 54 0.43 3.67 -12.83
C VAL A 54 0.21 2.94 -11.50
N PHE A 55 0.90 3.33 -10.42
CA PHE A 55 0.74 2.69 -9.12
C PHE A 55 -0.69 2.84 -8.57
N ASN A 56 -1.27 4.03 -8.67
CA ASN A 56 -2.64 4.27 -8.20
C ASN A 56 -3.66 3.54 -9.06
N PHE A 57 -3.54 3.61 -10.38
CA PHE A 57 -4.49 2.98 -11.30
C PHE A 57 -4.46 1.45 -11.17
N ALA A 58 -3.27 0.85 -11.21
CA ALA A 58 -3.11 -0.59 -11.07
C ALA A 58 -3.62 -1.07 -9.71
N GLY A 59 -3.28 -0.36 -8.62
CA GLY A 59 -3.71 -0.71 -7.27
C GLY A 59 -5.21 -0.55 -7.04
N HIS A 60 -5.84 0.45 -7.64
CA HIS A 60 -7.27 0.73 -7.45
C HIS A 60 -8.15 -0.32 -8.15
N ASP A 61 -8.04 -0.45 -9.47
CA ASP A 61 -9.00 -1.25 -10.24
C ASP A 61 -8.82 -2.76 -10.01
N THR A 62 -7.58 -3.24 -9.88
CA THR A 62 -7.33 -4.68 -9.69
C THR A 62 -7.71 -5.13 -8.28
N THR A 63 -7.33 -4.37 -7.25
CA THR A 63 -7.63 -4.71 -5.85
C THR A 63 -9.12 -4.58 -5.57
N ALA A 64 -9.76 -3.50 -6.01
CA ALA A 64 -11.19 -3.30 -5.80
C ALA A 64 -12.02 -4.41 -6.43
N ASN A 65 -11.73 -4.79 -7.68
CA ASN A 65 -12.43 -5.89 -8.34
C ASN A 65 -12.15 -7.23 -7.65
N THR A 66 -10.89 -7.51 -7.28
CA THR A 66 -10.53 -8.75 -6.58
C THR A 66 -11.30 -8.89 -5.26
N LEU A 67 -11.37 -7.82 -4.46
CA LEU A 67 -12.14 -7.80 -3.22
C LEU A 67 -13.64 -7.93 -3.48
N ALA A 68 -14.18 -7.24 -4.48
CA ALA A 68 -15.60 -7.33 -4.83
C ALA A 68 -16.01 -8.77 -5.20
N PHE A 69 -15.23 -9.43 -6.06
CA PHE A 69 -15.47 -10.84 -6.40
C PHE A 69 -15.26 -11.77 -5.20
N GLY A 70 -14.16 -11.61 -4.46
CA GLY A 70 -13.86 -12.43 -3.30
C GLY A 70 -14.96 -12.37 -2.24
N ILE A 71 -15.37 -11.17 -1.84
CA ILE A 71 -16.46 -10.95 -0.88
C ILE A 71 -17.78 -11.48 -1.43
N SER A 72 -18.08 -11.24 -2.72
CA SER A 72 -19.31 -11.75 -3.34
C SER A 72 -19.39 -13.29 -3.30
N MET A 73 -18.28 -13.98 -3.57
CA MET A 73 -18.23 -15.44 -3.47
C MET A 73 -18.42 -15.91 -2.03
N ILE A 74 -17.71 -15.30 -1.07
CA ILE A 74 -17.82 -15.65 0.36
C ILE A 74 -19.26 -15.41 0.86
N ALA A 75 -19.91 -14.31 0.47
CA ALA A 75 -21.26 -13.96 0.91
C ALA A 75 -22.30 -15.03 0.57
N THR A 76 -22.10 -15.78 -0.51
CA THR A 76 -22.99 -16.88 -0.94
C THR A 76 -22.64 -18.25 -0.33
N ARG A 77 -21.61 -18.32 0.52
CA ARG A 77 -21.05 -19.56 1.06
C ARG A 77 -20.96 -19.52 2.60
N PRO A 78 -22.06 -19.84 3.30
CA PRO A 78 -22.07 -19.88 4.76
C PRO A 78 -21.03 -20.85 5.34
N ASP A 79 -20.80 -21.98 4.67
CA ASP A 79 -19.76 -22.95 5.03
C ASP A 79 -18.36 -22.32 5.09
N VAL A 80 -18.04 -21.45 4.14
CA VAL A 80 -16.76 -20.75 4.10
C VAL A 80 -16.71 -19.62 5.12
N GLN A 81 -17.81 -18.92 5.35
CA GLN A 81 -17.89 -17.88 6.37
C GLN A 81 -17.63 -18.46 7.76
N ASP A 82 -18.29 -19.56 8.11
CA ASP A 82 -18.10 -20.26 9.38
C ASP A 82 -16.65 -20.76 9.51
N TRP A 83 -16.10 -21.32 8.43
CA TRP A 83 -14.71 -21.79 8.38
C TRP A 83 -13.69 -20.65 8.58
N ILE A 84 -13.92 -19.45 8.02
CA ILE A 84 -13.04 -18.31 8.27
C ILE A 84 -13.20 -17.80 9.71
N ALA A 85 -14.44 -17.67 10.18
CA ALA A 85 -14.74 -17.15 11.51
C ALA A 85 -14.17 -18.02 12.63
N GLU A 86 -14.20 -19.35 12.46
CA GLU A 86 -13.60 -20.30 13.41
C GLU A 86 -12.10 -19.99 13.65
N GLU A 87 -11.32 -19.79 12.58
CA GLU A 87 -9.88 -19.48 12.72
C GLU A 87 -9.66 -18.09 13.31
N ILE A 88 -10.42 -17.08 12.89
CA ILE A 88 -10.30 -15.73 13.44
C ILE A 88 -10.55 -15.77 14.95
N ASN A 89 -11.62 -16.44 15.40
CA ASN A 89 -11.94 -16.55 16.82
C ASN A 89 -10.87 -17.34 17.59
N GLU A 90 -10.31 -18.42 17.03
CA GLU A 90 -9.22 -19.18 17.65
C GLU A 90 -7.92 -18.36 17.77
N VAL A 91 -7.59 -17.59 16.73
CA VAL A 91 -6.33 -16.85 16.68
C VAL A 91 -6.37 -15.58 17.54
N PHE A 92 -7.45 -14.80 17.45
CA PHE A 92 -7.59 -13.55 18.21
C PHE A 92 -8.07 -13.80 19.65
N GLY A 93 -8.90 -14.82 19.90
CA GLY A 93 -9.50 -15.02 21.22
C GLY A 93 -10.23 -13.77 21.71
N ASP A 94 -9.83 -13.26 22.88
CA ASP A 94 -10.38 -12.02 23.46
C ASP A 94 -9.62 -10.75 23.05
N GLN A 95 -8.61 -10.85 22.17
CA GLN A 95 -7.84 -9.69 21.72
C GLN A 95 -8.64 -8.84 20.74
N ASP A 96 -8.58 -7.52 20.92
CA ASP A 96 -9.18 -6.58 19.99
C ASP A 96 -8.34 -6.51 18.69
N PRO A 97 -8.93 -6.83 17.52
CA PRO A 97 -8.23 -6.76 16.25
C PRO A 97 -7.60 -5.40 15.92
N GLU A 98 -8.18 -4.30 16.39
CA GLU A 98 -7.66 -2.95 16.10
C GLU A 98 -6.36 -2.63 16.85
N THR A 99 -6.15 -3.26 18.00
CA THR A 99 -4.96 -3.06 18.85
C THR A 99 -3.93 -4.18 18.71
N SER A 100 -4.29 -5.24 17.98
CA SER A 100 -3.47 -6.43 17.81
C SER A 100 -2.28 -6.19 16.87
N ASN A 101 -1.14 -6.82 17.17
CA ASN A 101 0.05 -6.72 16.32
C ASN A 101 -0.08 -7.62 15.08
N TYR A 102 -0.19 -7.01 13.91
CA TYR A 102 -0.28 -7.72 12.63
C TYR A 102 0.85 -8.73 12.41
N ALA A 103 2.11 -8.38 12.73
CA ALA A 103 3.26 -9.25 12.47
C ALA A 103 3.24 -10.53 13.31
N GLU A 104 2.57 -10.50 14.47
CA GLU A 104 2.42 -11.66 15.35
C GLU A 104 1.17 -12.49 15.00
N ILE A 105 0.09 -11.82 14.60
CA ILE A 105 -1.20 -12.46 14.31
C ILE A 105 -1.25 -13.07 12.92
N PHE A 106 -0.82 -12.34 11.89
CA PHE A 106 -0.95 -12.77 10.50
C PHE A 106 -0.36 -14.16 10.21
N PRO A 107 0.85 -14.53 10.72
CA PRO A 107 1.41 -15.86 10.51
C PRO A 107 0.58 -17.01 11.12
N ARG A 108 -0.34 -16.72 12.04
CA ARG A 108 -1.20 -17.71 12.70
C ARG A 108 -2.48 -18.01 11.91
N LEU A 109 -2.88 -17.13 10.98
CA LEU A 109 -4.07 -17.27 10.12
C LEU A 109 -3.77 -18.20 8.92
N LYS A 110 -3.62 -19.49 9.17
CA LYS A 110 -3.17 -20.49 8.19
C LYS A 110 -4.15 -20.68 7.04
N ARG A 111 -5.46 -20.59 7.29
CA ARG A 111 -6.50 -20.74 6.26
C ARG A 111 -6.44 -19.57 5.27
N CYS A 112 -6.18 -18.35 5.76
CA CYS A 112 -5.97 -17.17 4.92
C CYS A 112 -4.64 -17.21 4.13
N LEU A 113 -3.64 -17.94 4.61
CA LEU A 113 -2.33 -18.13 3.95
C LEU A 113 -2.30 -19.30 2.96
N ALA A 114 -3.32 -20.16 2.96
CA ALA A 114 -3.37 -21.31 2.07
C ALA A 114 -3.65 -20.85 0.63
N VAL A 115 -2.57 -20.60 -0.12
CA VAL A 115 -2.63 -20.52 -1.58
C VAL A 115 -2.96 -21.92 -2.10
N THR A 116 -4.07 -22.05 -2.82
CA THR A 116 -4.40 -23.26 -3.58
C THR A 116 -3.82 -23.20 -4.98
#